data_AF-A0A4S1EFE2-F1
#
_entry.id   AF-A0A4S1EFE2-F1
#
_cell.length_a   1.000
_cell.length_b   1.000
_cell.length_c   1.000
_cell.angle_alpha   90.00
_cell.angle_beta   90.00
_cell.angle_gamma   90.00
#
_symmetry.space_group_name_H-M   'P 1'
#
loop_
_entity.id
_entity.type
_entity.pdbx_description
1 polymer ?
#
loop_
_entity_poly.entity_id
_entity_poly.type
_entity_poly.pdbx_seq_one_letter_code
_entity_poly.pdbx_strand_id
1 'polypeptide(L)'
;MAIKKGSAPKSFPAELELVGGGESIKLKLTYHNRKPSELENWLKDLEGSSAPFMPSMVVYLVKDMETDYSLSLEGIMEMEDERPGICDAIIAGFHQTRRTKLQGN
;
A
#
# COMPACT_ATOMS: atom_id res chain seq x y z
N MET A 1 28.28 3.43 -6.65
CA MET A 1 27.32 4.31 -7.38
C MET A 1 26.82 5.37 -6.44
N ALA A 2 26.82 6.65 -6.84
CA ALA A 2 26.30 7.74 -6.02
C ALA A 2 24.76 7.84 -6.12
N ILE A 3 24.10 8.28 -5.05
CA ILE A 3 22.66 8.56 -5.04
C ILE A 3 22.38 9.73 -5.99
N LYS A 4 21.61 9.51 -7.05
CA LYS A 4 21.19 10.56 -8.00
C LYS A 4 19.78 11.05 -7.67
N LYS A 5 19.61 12.36 -7.53
CA LYS A 5 18.30 12.98 -7.32
C LYS A 5 17.40 12.72 -8.54
N GLY A 6 16.17 12.27 -8.31
CA GLY A 6 15.14 12.14 -9.35
C GLY A 6 15.12 10.80 -10.12
N SER A 7 16.03 9.86 -9.83
CA SER A 7 16.05 8.55 -10.49
C SER A 7 15.22 7.47 -9.78
N ALA A 8 14.43 7.84 -8.76
CA ALA A 8 13.57 6.90 -8.07
C ALA A 8 12.40 6.47 -8.98
N PRO A 9 12.03 5.18 -9.02
CA PRO A 9 10.92 4.70 -9.83
C PRO A 9 9.60 5.32 -9.35
N LYS A 10 8.66 5.58 -10.27
CA LYS A 10 7.34 6.17 -9.96
C LYS A 10 6.36 5.18 -9.34
N SER A 11 6.57 3.90 -9.57
CA SER A 11 5.78 2.79 -9.03
C SER A 11 6.68 1.57 -8.87
N PHE A 12 6.27 0.64 -8.02
CA PHE A 12 6.97 -0.62 -7.85
C PHE A 12 5.98 -1.77 -7.66
N PRO A 13 6.15 -2.89 -8.40
CA PRO A 13 5.37 -4.10 -8.18
C PRO A 13 5.79 -4.76 -6.87
N ALA A 14 4.84 -5.40 -6.20
CA ALA A 14 5.04 -6.18 -4.99
C ALA A 14 4.16 -7.43 -5.01
N GLU A 15 4.66 -8.50 -4.40
CA GLU A 15 3.89 -9.69 -4.08
C GLU A 15 3.90 -9.82 -2.56
N LEU A 16 2.73 -9.77 -1.94
CA LEU A 16 2.53 -9.91 -0.51
C LEU A 16 2.10 -11.33 -0.19
N GLU A 17 2.83 -11.99 0.70
CA GLU A 17 2.40 -13.26 1.29
C GLU A 17 1.65 -12.95 2.59
N LEU A 18 0.33 -13.03 2.52
CA LEU A 18 -0.59 -12.78 3.63
C LEU A 18 -0.88 -14.09 4.34
N VAL A 19 -0.85 -14.08 5.67
CA VAL A 19 -1.18 -15.24 6.51
C VAL A 19 -2.17 -14.79 7.57
N GLY A 20 -3.34 -15.40 7.60
CA GLY A 20 -4.42 -15.04 8.53
C GLY A 20 -5.56 -16.05 8.49
N GLY A 21 -6.26 -16.25 9.60
CA GLY A 21 -7.42 -17.14 9.66
C GLY A 21 -7.16 -18.61 9.32
N GLY A 22 -5.89 -19.06 9.34
CA GLY A 22 -5.49 -20.42 8.93
C GLY A 22 -5.23 -20.59 7.43
N GLU A 23 -5.34 -19.53 6.64
CA GLU A 23 -5.04 -19.50 5.20
C GLU A 23 -3.76 -18.69 4.91
N SER A 24 -3.08 -19.04 3.83
CA SER A 24 -2.03 -18.21 3.23
C SER A 24 -2.41 -17.81 1.81
N ILE A 25 -2.38 -16.52 1.53
CA ILE A 25 -2.78 -15.93 0.24
C ILE A 25 -1.62 -15.11 -0.30
N LYS A 26 -1.43 -15.16 -1.62
CA LYS A 26 -0.51 -14.27 -2.34
C LYS A 26 -1.30 -13.16 -3.00
N LEU A 27 -1.03 -11.92 -2.61
CA LEU A 27 -1.62 -10.73 -3.22
C LEU A 27 -0.57 -10.02 -4.07
N LYS A 28 -0.80 -9.97 -5.38
CA LYS A 28 0.04 -9.21 -6.31
C LYS A 28 -0.55 -7.83 -6.54
N LEU A 29 0.26 -6.81 -6.36
CA LEU A 29 -0.18 -5.43 -6.53
C LEU A 29 0.98 -4.51 -6.93
N THR A 30 0.65 -3.35 -7.49
CA THR A 30 1.61 -2.30 -7.81
C THR A 30 1.33 -1.09 -6.94
N TYR A 31 2.35 -0.59 -6.24
CA TYR A 31 2.23 0.64 -5.46
C TYR A 31 2.65 1.89 -6.25
N HIS A 32 2.03 3.02 -5.93
CA HIS A 32 2.57 4.35 -6.23
C HIS A 32 3.76 4.65 -5.31
N ASN A 33 4.88 5.13 -5.85
CA ASN A 33 6.00 5.59 -5.02
C ASN A 33 5.74 7.00 -4.47
N ARG A 34 4.77 7.12 -3.57
CA ARG A 34 4.41 8.38 -2.91
C ARG A 34 5.54 8.88 -2.04
N LYS A 35 5.92 10.15 -2.20
CA LYS A 35 6.89 10.81 -1.32
C LYS A 35 6.28 11.00 0.07
N PRO A 36 7.09 11.00 1.14
CA PRO A 36 6.59 11.33 2.48
C PRO A 36 5.83 12.66 2.53
N SER A 37 6.30 13.68 1.80
CA SER A 37 5.62 14.98 1.69
C SER A 37 4.28 14.92 0.96
N GLU A 38 4.13 14.02 -0.03
CA GLU A 38 2.86 13.82 -0.73
C GLU A 38 1.84 13.12 0.18
N LEU A 39 2.31 12.16 0.97
CA LEU A 39 1.50 11.47 1.97
C LEU A 39 1.04 12.43 3.08
N GLU A 40 1.92 13.29 3.58
CA GLU A 40 1.57 14.29 4.60
C GLU A 40 0.50 15.26 4.11
N ASN A 41 0.61 15.74 2.86
CA ASN A 41 -0.42 16.61 2.28
C ASN A 41 -1.75 15.88 2.14
N TRP A 42 -1.73 14.65 1.65
CA TRP A 42 -2.95 13.84 1.52
C TRP A 42 -3.60 13.53 2.87
N LEU A 43 -2.81 13.27 3.92
CA LEU A 43 -3.32 13.06 5.28
C LEU A 43 -4.05 14.30 5.81
N LYS A 44 -3.49 15.51 5.58
CA LYS A 44 -4.14 16.77 5.96
C LYS A 44 -5.47 16.97 5.23
N ASP A 45 -5.55 16.60 3.95
CA ASP A 45 -6.80 16.65 3.19
C ASP A 45 -7.83 15.65 3.72
N LEU A 46 -7.38 14.50 4.25
CA LEU A 46 -8.22 13.46 4.81
C LEU A 46 -8.76 13.77 6.22
N GLU A 47 -8.06 14.58 7.03
CA GLU A 47 -8.50 14.95 8.39
C GLU A 47 -9.90 15.61 8.41
N GLY A 48 -10.33 16.23 7.30
CA GLY A 48 -11.67 16.79 7.14
C GLY A 48 -12.73 15.82 6.62
N SER A 49 -12.38 14.56 6.37
CA SER A 49 -13.24 13.55 5.75
C SER A 49 -13.80 12.56 6.76
N SER A 50 -15.02 12.08 6.51
CA SER A 50 -15.61 10.95 7.24
C SER A 50 -15.23 9.59 6.64
N ALA A 51 -14.41 9.56 5.58
CA ALA A 51 -13.97 8.33 4.95
C ALA A 51 -13.07 7.52 5.90
N PRO A 52 -13.19 6.17 5.91
CA PRO A 52 -12.39 5.34 6.78
C PRO A 52 -10.92 5.42 6.40
N PHE A 53 -10.07 5.62 7.41
CA PHE A 53 -8.67 5.94 7.24
C PHE A 53 -7.88 4.86 6.48
N MET A 54 -7.96 3.60 6.95
CA MET A 54 -7.16 2.50 6.40
C MET A 54 -7.53 2.16 4.95
N PRO A 55 -8.81 1.99 4.58
CA PRO A 55 -9.21 1.79 3.18
C PRO A 55 -8.81 2.97 2.28
N SER A 56 -9.00 4.20 2.75
CA SER A 56 -8.60 5.40 2.01
C SER A 56 -7.10 5.41 1.73
N MET A 57 -6.30 4.98 2.71
CA MET A 57 -4.84 4.90 2.56
C MET A 57 -4.42 3.82 1.56
N VAL A 58 -5.07 2.67 1.55
CA VAL A 58 -4.82 1.62 0.55
C VAL A 58 -5.10 2.14 -0.87
N VAL A 59 -6.26 2.77 -1.10
CA VAL A 59 -6.62 3.36 -2.40
C VAL A 59 -5.60 4.41 -2.85
N TYR A 60 -5.06 5.20 -1.92
CA TYR A 60 -4.06 6.23 -2.24
C TYR A 60 -2.67 5.66 -2.61
N LEU A 61 -2.30 4.55 -1.96
CA LEU A 61 -0.98 3.92 -2.09
C LEU A 61 -0.92 2.91 -3.24
N VAL A 62 -1.99 2.17 -3.50
CA VAL A 62 -2.06 1.14 -4.53
C VAL A 62 -2.44 1.78 -5.86
N LYS A 63 -1.71 1.40 -6.90
CA LYS A 63 -1.97 1.80 -8.29
C LYS A 63 -2.88 0.79 -8.99
N ASP A 64 -2.63 -0.49 -8.74
CA ASP A 64 -3.30 -1.63 -9.36
C ASP A 64 -3.12 -2.87 -8.48
N MET A 65 -4.07 -3.80 -8.49
CA MET A 65 -4.01 -5.05 -7.72
C MET A 65 -4.75 -6.20 -8.41
N GLU A 66 -4.19 -7.40 -8.34
CA GLU A 66 -4.78 -8.61 -8.91
C GLU A 66 -5.76 -9.24 -7.91
N THR A 67 -6.97 -8.69 -7.84
CA THR A 67 -8.07 -9.20 -7.00
C THR A 67 -9.42 -9.02 -7.67
N ASP A 68 -10.42 -9.75 -7.16
CA ASP A 68 -11.81 -9.57 -7.58
C ASP A 68 -12.45 -8.29 -7.01
N TYR A 69 -11.89 -7.72 -5.93
CA TYR A 69 -12.34 -6.46 -5.37
C TYR A 69 -11.87 -5.27 -6.20
N SER A 70 -12.73 -4.26 -6.32
CA SER A 70 -12.37 -3.02 -7.01
C SER A 70 -11.41 -2.18 -6.17
N LEU A 71 -10.49 -1.47 -6.83
CA LEU A 71 -9.63 -0.46 -6.19
C LEU A 71 -10.42 0.84 -5.97
N SER A 72 -11.49 0.75 -5.20
CA SER A 72 -12.32 1.86 -4.72
C SER A 72 -12.42 1.82 -3.20
N LEU A 73 -13.00 2.86 -2.61
CA LEU A 73 -13.24 2.86 -1.17
C LEU A 73 -14.17 1.72 -0.75
N GLU A 74 -15.26 1.50 -1.49
CA GLU A 74 -16.19 0.41 -1.19
C GLU A 74 -15.53 -0.96 -1.37
N GLY A 75 -14.81 -1.19 -2.48
CA GLY A 75 -14.18 -2.48 -2.74
C GLY A 75 -13.11 -2.86 -1.71
N ILE A 76 -12.33 -1.88 -1.23
CA ILE A 76 -11.34 -2.13 -0.17
C ILE A 76 -12.03 -2.36 1.18
N MET A 77 -13.15 -1.68 1.46
CA MET A 77 -13.92 -1.95 2.67
C MET A 77 -14.51 -3.36 2.67
N GLU A 78 -15.10 -3.81 1.55
CA GLU A 78 -15.59 -5.18 1.38
C GLU A 78 -14.48 -6.21 1.60
N MET A 79 -13.30 -5.95 1.03
CA MET A 79 -12.13 -6.81 1.21
C MET A 79 -11.68 -6.88 2.67
N GLU A 80 -11.70 -5.76 3.40
CA GLU A 80 -11.38 -5.72 4.83
C GLU A 80 -12.42 -6.43 5.70
N ASP A 81 -13.71 -6.32 5.35
CA ASP A 81 -14.79 -7.02 6.06
C ASP A 81 -14.69 -8.55 5.89
N GLU A 82 -14.36 -9.02 4.68
CA GLU A 82 -14.18 -10.46 4.41
C GLU A 82 -12.84 -10.99 4.94
N ARG A 83 -11.79 -10.17 4.91
CA ARG A 83 -10.44 -10.52 5.36
C ARG A 83 -9.88 -9.46 6.31
N PRO A 84 -10.31 -9.45 7.59
CA PRO A 84 -9.87 -8.46 8.56
C PRO A 84 -8.34 -8.39 8.70
N GLY A 85 -7.80 -7.18 8.68
CA GLY A 85 -6.37 -6.89 8.76
C GLY A 85 -5.63 -6.81 7.42
N ILE A 86 -6.32 -7.04 6.29
CA ILE A 86 -5.68 -6.99 4.96
C ILE A 86 -5.22 -5.59 4.58
N CYS A 87 -5.94 -4.53 4.97
CA CYS A 87 -5.51 -3.16 4.73
C CYS A 87 -4.17 -2.88 5.42
N ASP A 88 -4.05 -3.25 6.70
CA ASP A 88 -2.82 -3.07 7.47
C ASP A 88 -1.66 -3.84 6.84
N ALA A 89 -1.90 -5.07 6.40
CA ALA A 89 -0.90 -5.87 5.71
C ALA A 89 -0.43 -5.23 4.38
N ILE A 90 -1.35 -4.67 3.59
CA ILE A 90 -1.03 -3.93 2.36
C ILE A 90 -0.19 -2.69 2.67
N ILE A 91 -0.53 -1.95 3.72
CA ILE A 91 0.22 -0.75 4.14
C ILE A 91 1.61 -1.14 4.65
N ALA A 92 1.73 -2.20 5.45
CA ALA A 92 3.01 -2.73 5.91
C ALA A 92 3.87 -3.18 4.71
N GLY A 93 3.27 -3.86 3.74
CA GLY A 93 3.91 -4.26 2.49
C GLY A 93 4.48 -3.07 1.71
N PHE A 94 3.74 -1.95 1.64
CA PHE A 94 4.22 -0.71 1.02
C PHE A 94 5.52 -0.22 1.67
N HIS A 95 5.54 -0.12 3.00
CA HIS A 95 6.72 0.32 3.74
C HIS A 95 7.89 -0.65 3.61
N GLN A 96 7.63 -1.95 3.66
CA GLN A 96 8.63 -2.99 3.53
C GLN A 96 9.32 -2.95 2.15
N THR A 97 8.54 -2.79 1.08
CA THR A 97 9.06 -2.78 -0.29
C THR A 97 9.93 -1.55 -0.56
N ARG A 98 9.66 -0.43 0.13
CA ARG A 98 10.43 0.82 0.03
C ARG A 98 11.65 0.89 0.94
N ARG A 99 11.76 -0.03 1.91
CA ARG A 99 12.81 0.02 2.93
C ARG A 99 14.17 -0.15 2.26
N THR A 100 15.01 0.86 2.38
CA THR A 100 16.42 0.73 2.00
C THR A 100 17.12 -0.18 3.00
N LYS A 101 17.75 -1.24 2.52
CA LYS A 101 18.60 -2.12 3.32
C LYS A 101 20.05 -1.87 2.95
N LEU A 102 20.91 -1.86 3.96
CA LEU A 102 22.35 -1.95 3.75
C LEU A 102 22.65 -3.33 3.16
N GLN A 103 23.26 -3.38 1.98
CA GLN A 103 23.69 -4.62 1.35
C GLN A 103 25.21 -4.63 1.30
N GLY A 104 25.83 -5.46 2.14
CA GLY A 104 27.27 -5.54 2.28
C GLY A 104 27.85 -4.40 3.12
N ASN A 105 28.69 -4.79 4.08
CA ASN A 105 29.64 -3.97 4.80
C ASN A 105 30.87 -4.86 5.06
#